data_AF-F0XDT9-F1
#
_entry.id   AF-F0XDT9-F1
#
_cell.length_a   1.000
_cell.length_b   1.000
_cell.length_c   1.000
_cell.angle_alpha   90.00
_cell.angle_beta   90.00
_cell.angle_gamma   90.00
#
_symmetry.space_group_name_H-M   'P 1'
#
loop_
_entity.id
_entity.type
_entity.pdbx_description
1 polymer ?
#
loop_
_entity_poly.entity_id
_entity_poly.type
_entity_poly.pdbx_seq_one_letter_code
_entity_poly.pdbx_strand_id
1 'polypeptide(L)'
;MSFDQPTCLASVQSNTRMWVIAWDGAVRASNVLDWQLTLIQAIDKDKKDVRKQVVEANLDGYRILFNGGTGKPSVLESAVNNDRVVQYMLVLQGDLLESIPSLSKAILKDTEPYRHLLPLLAHAKQAEDSIALLASTVLTALLSSAQDASPATVQRVLPSLLSYLSSLALVNSNAGLQDIGVKEFSSLLYSRETRQQFWAQRSETVAPLIAILRTAVGVSGASGEAVSASLWSGTTSNGNGNGNGVGNGQSHRNGASSALGRGGPLLDGAIGSGVGLQLLYHVLLVLWQLSFDAAVVGDDLNDEYDIVLLYTQLLRVSPKEKTTRLLVSTLLSLLSENRASLLPTAMLARLPAQLQNVAGRQHTDTDLQEDLQQLRELLDEYAATKTTFDEYVAEVNTGHLRWSPPHRSTVFWAENARRIFDADNGAIPRKLAAIMAKPWDGDKAVLAIACNDIGALVREVPERRSTLEKLGLKTRIMELMGEADETVRWESLKALGGWLKYSFETK
;
A
#
# COMPACT_ATOMS: atom_id res chain seq x y z
N MET A 1 -21.04 -8.73 -2.58
CA MET A 1 -21.29 -8.64 -1.12
C MET A 1 -21.58 -7.18 -0.81
N SER A 2 -22.69 -6.86 -0.13
CA SER A 2 -23.06 -5.45 0.12
C SER A 2 -22.07 -4.81 1.08
N PHE A 3 -21.46 -3.71 0.64
CA PHE A 3 -20.57 -2.90 1.46
C PHE A 3 -21.42 -2.06 2.41
N ASP A 4 -21.38 -2.34 3.71
CA ASP A 4 -21.97 -1.42 4.68
C ASP A 4 -21.35 -0.02 4.48
N GLN A 5 -22.21 0.99 4.45
CA GLN A 5 -21.80 2.37 4.31
C GLN A 5 -21.06 2.80 5.59
N PRO A 6 -19.94 3.54 5.49
CA PRO A 6 -19.26 4.04 6.68
C PRO A 6 -20.26 4.77 7.57
N THR A 7 -20.29 4.44 8.86
CA THR A 7 -21.36 4.83 9.79
C THR A 7 -21.57 6.36 9.84
N CYS A 8 -20.51 7.13 9.64
CA CYS A 8 -20.53 8.60 9.59
C CYS A 8 -21.34 9.13 8.40
N LEU A 9 -21.04 8.69 7.17
CA LEU A 9 -21.73 9.16 5.96
C LEU A 9 -23.18 8.68 5.92
N ALA A 10 -23.43 7.43 6.33
CA ALA A 10 -24.78 6.90 6.47
C ALA A 10 -25.62 7.74 7.44
N SER A 11 -25.03 8.21 8.54
CA SER A 11 -25.68 9.10 9.51
C SER A 11 -26.02 10.47 8.91
N VAL A 12 -25.06 11.12 8.22
CA VAL A 12 -25.28 12.42 7.56
C VAL A 12 -26.39 12.33 6.52
N GLN A 13 -26.35 11.32 5.65
CA GLN A 13 -27.37 11.11 4.63
C GLN A 13 -28.73 10.79 5.25
N SER A 14 -28.78 9.91 6.26
CA SER A 14 -30.05 9.55 6.92
C SER A 14 -30.68 10.73 7.65
N ASN A 15 -29.88 11.57 8.32
CA ASN A 15 -30.36 12.80 8.94
C ASN A 15 -30.93 13.76 7.87
N THR A 16 -30.20 13.96 6.78
CA THR A 16 -30.62 14.82 5.66
C THR A 16 -31.94 14.34 5.03
N ARG A 17 -32.12 13.02 4.86
CA ARG A 17 -33.38 12.42 4.36
C ARG A 17 -34.59 12.71 5.23
N MET A 18 -34.39 12.98 6.53
CA MET A 18 -35.47 13.28 7.48
C MET A 18 -35.88 14.76 7.49
N TRP A 19 -35.17 15.64 6.78
CA TRP A 19 -35.47 17.06 6.79
C TRP A 19 -36.82 17.38 6.15
N VAL A 20 -37.56 18.28 6.79
CA VAL A 20 -38.73 18.91 6.20
C VAL A 20 -38.27 20.21 5.55
N ILE A 21 -38.25 20.24 4.22
CA ILE A 21 -37.95 21.44 3.44
C ILE A 21 -39.25 22.20 3.20
N ALA A 22 -39.24 23.49 3.54
CA ALA A 22 -40.34 24.39 3.23
C ALA A 22 -40.31 24.78 1.74
N TRP A 23 -40.71 23.85 0.88
CA TRP A 23 -40.62 23.97 -0.58
C TRP A 23 -41.30 25.25 -1.11
N ASP A 24 -42.49 25.59 -0.61
CA ASP A 24 -43.17 26.83 -1.03
C ASP A 24 -42.36 28.09 -0.69
N GLY A 25 -41.61 28.07 0.42
CA GLY A 25 -40.70 29.15 0.80
C GLY A 25 -39.48 29.20 -0.12
N ALA A 26 -38.94 28.04 -0.50
CA ALA A 26 -37.83 27.95 -1.45
C ALA A 26 -38.22 28.46 -2.84
N VAL A 27 -39.45 28.18 -3.29
CA VAL A 27 -39.99 28.70 -4.56
C VAL A 27 -40.20 30.21 -4.50
N ARG A 28 -40.85 30.74 -3.44
CA ARG A 28 -41.02 32.19 -3.28
C ARG A 28 -39.69 32.95 -3.25
N ALA A 29 -38.66 32.34 -2.68
CA ALA A 29 -37.32 32.91 -2.63
C ALA A 29 -36.51 32.71 -3.93
N SER A 30 -37.10 32.10 -4.98
CA SER A 30 -36.42 31.74 -6.24
C SER A 30 -35.21 30.80 -6.08
N ASN A 31 -35.12 30.08 -4.96
CA ASN A 31 -34.08 29.07 -4.73
C ASN A 31 -34.41 27.74 -5.45
N VAL A 32 -35.68 27.52 -5.76
CA VAL A 32 -36.19 26.36 -6.52
C VAL A 32 -37.27 26.88 -7.47
N LEU A 33 -37.28 26.43 -8.72
CA LEU A 33 -38.30 26.82 -9.70
C LEU A 33 -39.52 25.87 -9.64
N ASP A 34 -40.71 26.34 -10.03
CA ASP A 34 -41.94 25.53 -9.98
C ASP A 34 -41.83 24.19 -10.74
N TRP A 35 -41.20 24.21 -11.92
CA TRP A 35 -40.97 23.00 -12.70
C TRP A 35 -39.96 22.05 -12.03
N GLN A 36 -38.99 22.58 -11.29
CA GLN A 36 -38.03 21.77 -10.52
C GLN A 36 -38.76 21.12 -9.35
N LEU A 37 -39.58 21.90 -8.62
CA LEU A 37 -40.37 21.40 -7.51
C LEU A 37 -41.32 20.27 -7.93
N THR A 38 -41.97 20.41 -9.08
CA THR A 38 -42.88 19.38 -9.63
C THR A 38 -42.15 18.05 -9.82
N LEU A 39 -40.92 18.06 -10.34
CA LEU A 39 -40.11 16.85 -10.50
C LEU A 39 -39.63 16.30 -9.15
N ILE A 40 -39.22 17.16 -8.22
CA ILE A 40 -38.77 16.76 -6.88
C ILE A 40 -39.91 16.07 -6.12
N GLN A 41 -41.11 16.66 -6.11
CA GLN A 41 -42.28 16.10 -5.43
C GLN A 41 -42.75 14.77 -6.01
N ALA A 42 -42.49 14.50 -7.29
CA ALA A 42 -42.85 13.24 -7.94
C ALA A 42 -42.01 12.04 -7.46
N ILE A 43 -40.93 12.29 -6.70
CA ILE A 43 -40.05 11.24 -6.15
C ILE A 43 -39.76 11.41 -4.65
N ASP A 44 -40.11 12.56 -4.07
CA ASP A 44 -39.86 12.87 -2.66
C ASP A 44 -40.59 11.86 -1.75
N LYS A 45 -39.84 11.25 -0.83
CA LYS A 45 -40.32 10.25 0.16
C LYS A 45 -40.97 8.99 -0.42
N ASP A 46 -40.97 8.80 -1.73
CA ASP A 46 -41.44 7.56 -2.34
C ASP A 46 -40.48 6.39 -2.12
N LYS A 47 -40.99 5.16 -2.29
CA LYS A 47 -40.19 3.93 -2.22
C LYS A 47 -39.23 3.84 -3.41
N LYS A 48 -38.10 3.14 -3.22
CA LYS A 48 -37.02 2.98 -4.22
C LYS A 48 -37.53 2.55 -5.61
N ASP A 49 -38.44 1.58 -5.67
CA ASP A 49 -38.98 1.07 -6.93
C ASP A 49 -39.87 2.08 -7.66
N VAL A 50 -40.66 2.87 -6.91
CA VAL A 50 -41.53 3.91 -7.47
C VAL A 50 -40.67 5.04 -8.04
N ARG A 51 -39.67 5.51 -7.28
CA ARG A 51 -38.71 6.52 -7.76
C ARG A 51 -38.06 6.10 -9.06
N LYS A 52 -37.61 4.84 -9.14
CA LYS A 52 -37.01 4.28 -10.34
C LYS A 52 -37.94 4.38 -11.55
N GLN A 53 -39.18 3.93 -11.43
CA GLN A 53 -40.16 3.97 -12.53
C GLN A 53 -40.44 5.41 -13.00
N VAL A 54 -40.64 6.34 -12.06
CA VAL A 54 -40.93 7.76 -12.37
C VAL A 54 -39.75 8.41 -13.10
N VAL A 55 -38.52 8.16 -12.64
CA VAL A 55 -37.32 8.74 -13.23
C VAL A 55 -37.00 8.12 -14.59
N GLU A 56 -37.14 6.80 -14.75
CA GLU A 56 -36.92 6.12 -16.03
C GLU A 56 -37.94 6.57 -17.10
N ALA A 57 -39.16 6.92 -16.68
CA ALA A 57 -40.17 7.50 -17.57
C ALA A 57 -39.84 8.92 -18.04
N ASN A 58 -38.99 9.67 -17.32
CA ASN A 58 -38.62 11.06 -17.65
C ASN A 58 -37.14 11.35 -17.42
N LEU A 59 -36.25 10.55 -18.03
CA LEU A 59 -34.80 10.70 -17.85
C LEU A 59 -34.28 12.09 -18.25
N ASP A 60 -34.83 12.69 -19.30
CA ASP A 60 -34.42 14.02 -19.78
C ASP A 60 -34.77 15.12 -18.77
N GLY A 61 -35.96 15.05 -18.16
CA GLY A 61 -36.38 15.99 -17.12
C GLY A 61 -35.46 15.95 -15.90
N TYR A 62 -35.12 14.75 -15.40
CA TYR A 62 -34.21 14.60 -14.27
C TYR A 62 -32.75 14.93 -14.64
N ARG A 63 -32.32 14.66 -15.88
CA ARG A 63 -31.03 15.16 -16.39
C ARG A 63 -30.98 16.70 -16.29
N ILE A 64 -32.00 17.39 -16.82
CA ILE A 64 -32.08 18.86 -16.79
C ILE A 64 -32.21 19.37 -15.35
N LEU A 65 -32.89 18.65 -14.46
CA LEU A 65 -32.96 19.02 -13.04
C LEU A 65 -31.57 19.13 -12.40
N PHE A 66 -30.68 18.16 -12.63
CA PHE A 66 -29.35 18.13 -12.01
C PHE A 66 -28.27 18.88 -12.80
N ASN A 67 -28.26 18.77 -14.12
CA ASN A 67 -27.23 19.37 -14.97
C ASN A 67 -27.64 20.72 -15.56
N GLY A 68 -28.94 21.05 -15.55
CA GLY A 68 -29.51 22.16 -16.31
C GLY A 68 -29.66 21.84 -17.80
N GLY A 69 -30.15 22.81 -18.56
CA GLY A 69 -30.31 22.73 -20.02
C GLY A 69 -30.38 24.12 -20.63
N THR A 70 -30.59 24.21 -21.95
CA THR A 70 -30.69 25.50 -22.65
C THR A 70 -31.85 26.33 -22.10
N GLY A 71 -31.55 27.42 -21.40
CA GLY A 71 -32.54 28.30 -20.77
C GLY A 71 -33.22 27.73 -19.52
N LYS A 72 -32.74 26.61 -18.97
CA LYS A 72 -33.23 26.00 -17.73
C LYS A 72 -32.06 25.79 -16.76
N PRO A 73 -31.96 26.55 -15.65
CA PRO A 73 -30.89 26.35 -14.68
C PRO A 73 -31.05 24.99 -13.98
N SER A 74 -29.94 24.44 -13.50
CA SER A 74 -30.00 23.26 -12.62
C SER A 74 -30.59 23.64 -11.26
N VAL A 75 -31.04 22.65 -10.50
CA VAL A 75 -31.48 22.86 -9.12
C VAL A 75 -30.34 23.35 -8.23
N LEU A 76 -29.10 22.91 -8.49
CA LEU A 76 -27.91 23.33 -7.74
C LEU A 76 -27.55 24.79 -8.02
N GLU A 77 -27.75 25.25 -9.26
CA GLU A 77 -27.57 26.64 -9.67
C GLU A 77 -28.65 27.55 -9.04
N SER A 78 -29.92 27.15 -9.10
CA SER A 78 -31.01 27.88 -8.44
C SER A 78 -30.82 27.96 -6.92
N ALA A 79 -30.34 26.89 -6.30
CA ALA A 79 -30.24 26.76 -4.84
C ALA A 79 -28.91 27.23 -4.25
N VAL A 80 -28.04 27.92 -5.01
CA VAL A 80 -26.67 28.26 -4.60
C VAL A 80 -26.57 28.99 -3.25
N ASN A 81 -27.59 29.77 -2.87
CA ASN A 81 -27.64 30.51 -1.61
C ASN A 81 -28.41 29.77 -0.49
N ASN A 82 -28.73 28.50 -0.70
CA ASN A 82 -29.51 27.69 0.23
C ASN A 82 -28.86 26.31 0.45
N ASP A 83 -27.85 26.29 1.31
CA ASP A 83 -27.07 25.11 1.69
C ASP A 83 -27.94 23.90 2.03
N ARG A 84 -29.07 24.12 2.70
CA ARG A 84 -29.99 23.04 3.11
C ARG A 84 -30.65 22.37 1.90
N VAL A 85 -31.04 23.14 0.90
CA VAL A 85 -31.59 22.62 -0.35
C VAL A 85 -30.48 21.94 -1.15
N VAL A 86 -29.29 22.53 -1.25
CA VAL A 86 -28.15 21.93 -1.94
C VAL A 86 -27.80 20.55 -1.36
N GLN A 87 -27.63 20.44 -0.04
CA GLN A 87 -27.31 19.17 0.62
C GLN A 87 -28.40 18.12 0.39
N TYR A 88 -29.67 18.50 0.51
CA TYR A 88 -30.77 17.59 0.26
C TYR A 88 -30.80 17.12 -1.20
N MET A 89 -30.56 18.02 -2.15
CA MET A 89 -30.52 17.65 -3.57
C MET A 89 -29.34 16.76 -3.92
N LEU A 90 -28.17 16.95 -3.28
CA LEU A 90 -27.02 16.05 -3.45
C LEU A 90 -27.33 14.64 -2.89
N VAL A 91 -27.96 14.54 -1.71
CA VAL A 91 -28.39 13.25 -1.15
C VAL A 91 -29.40 12.57 -2.06
N LEU A 92 -30.40 13.32 -2.54
CA LEU A 92 -31.39 12.79 -3.48
C LEU A 92 -30.72 12.32 -4.77
N GLN A 93 -29.80 13.10 -5.35
CA GLN A 93 -29.07 12.72 -6.55
C GLN A 93 -28.26 11.44 -6.34
N GLY A 94 -27.55 11.32 -5.21
CA GLY A 94 -26.81 10.10 -4.84
C GLY A 94 -27.71 8.87 -4.77
N ASP A 95 -28.85 8.97 -4.06
CA ASP A 95 -29.83 7.89 -3.93
C ASP A 95 -30.39 7.43 -5.30
N LEU A 96 -30.61 8.38 -6.23
CA LEU A 96 -31.05 8.08 -7.59
C LEU A 96 -29.95 7.42 -8.43
N LEU A 97 -28.70 7.90 -8.36
CA LEU A 97 -27.57 7.33 -9.12
C LEU A 97 -27.23 5.89 -8.72
N GLU A 98 -27.39 5.56 -7.43
CA GLU A 98 -27.17 4.20 -6.92
C GLU A 98 -28.26 3.24 -7.43
N SER A 99 -29.48 3.73 -7.61
CA SER A 99 -30.65 2.90 -7.93
C SER A 99 -30.99 2.85 -9.43
N ILE A 100 -30.51 3.82 -10.20
CA ILE A 100 -30.93 4.08 -11.59
C ILE A 100 -29.71 4.33 -12.48
N PRO A 101 -29.01 3.27 -12.94
CA PRO A 101 -27.83 3.42 -13.80
C PRO A 101 -28.12 4.12 -15.15
N SER A 102 -29.36 4.08 -15.63
CA SER A 102 -29.80 4.78 -16.83
C SER A 102 -29.75 6.31 -16.67
N LEU A 103 -29.96 6.83 -15.46
CA LEU A 103 -29.83 8.25 -15.15
C LEU A 103 -28.37 8.71 -15.23
N SER A 104 -27.44 7.92 -14.67
CA SER A 104 -26.00 8.20 -14.74
C SER A 104 -25.55 8.38 -16.21
N LYS A 105 -25.96 7.45 -17.08
CA LYS A 105 -25.66 7.52 -18.53
C LYS A 105 -26.34 8.70 -19.22
N ALA A 106 -27.53 9.12 -18.78
CA ALA A 106 -28.24 10.26 -19.36
C ALA A 106 -27.56 11.59 -18.98
N ILE A 107 -27.10 11.72 -17.73
CA ILE A 107 -26.34 12.86 -17.21
C ILE A 107 -25.05 13.06 -18.01
N LEU A 108 -24.31 11.98 -18.27
CA LEU A 108 -23.03 12.05 -18.99
C LEU A 108 -23.14 12.32 -20.49
N LYS A 109 -24.34 12.27 -21.08
CA LYS A 109 -24.54 12.69 -22.49
C LYS A 109 -24.49 14.20 -22.68
N ASP A 110 -24.58 14.97 -21.60
CA ASP A 110 -24.46 16.42 -21.67
C ASP A 110 -23.02 16.84 -22.03
N THR A 111 -22.88 18.00 -22.65
CA THR A 111 -21.59 18.61 -23.00
C THR A 111 -20.74 18.95 -21.78
N GLU A 112 -21.37 19.34 -20.66
CA GLU A 112 -20.67 19.71 -19.42
C GLU A 112 -21.31 19.04 -18.19
N PRO A 113 -21.18 17.72 -18.03
CA PRO A 113 -21.97 16.98 -17.04
C PRO A 113 -21.55 17.22 -15.59
N TYR A 114 -20.40 17.85 -15.37
CA TYR A 114 -19.81 18.08 -14.05
C TYR A 114 -19.78 19.55 -13.62
N ARG A 115 -20.35 20.46 -14.43
CA ARG A 115 -20.20 21.91 -14.27
C ARG A 115 -20.64 22.43 -12.89
N HIS A 116 -21.65 21.80 -12.30
CA HIS A 116 -22.22 22.20 -11.01
C HIS A 116 -21.63 21.45 -9.83
N LEU A 117 -21.04 20.27 -10.04
CA LEU A 117 -20.50 19.43 -8.98
C LEU A 117 -19.02 19.75 -8.67
N LEU A 118 -18.21 20.02 -9.70
CA LEU A 118 -16.78 20.32 -9.50
C LEU A 118 -16.53 21.57 -8.65
N PRO A 119 -17.24 22.69 -8.84
CA PRO A 119 -17.04 23.86 -7.99
C PRO A 119 -17.32 23.56 -6.51
N LEU A 120 -18.26 22.66 -6.18
CA LEU A 120 -18.59 22.34 -4.79
C LEU A 120 -17.42 21.67 -4.05
N LEU A 121 -16.55 20.94 -4.78
CA LEU A 121 -15.30 20.42 -4.22
C LEU A 121 -14.25 21.53 -4.05
N ALA A 122 -14.10 22.40 -5.04
CA ALA A 122 -13.08 23.45 -5.02
C ALA A 122 -13.31 24.51 -3.93
N HIS A 123 -14.56 24.72 -3.52
CA HIS A 123 -14.91 25.68 -2.46
C HIS A 123 -14.87 25.07 -1.04
N ALA A 124 -14.47 23.80 -0.90
CA ALA A 124 -14.35 23.16 0.41
C ALA A 124 -13.35 23.94 1.28
N LYS A 125 -13.85 24.56 2.36
CA LYS A 125 -13.01 25.32 3.30
C LYS A 125 -12.20 24.40 4.22
N GLN A 126 -12.75 23.21 4.48
CA GLN A 126 -12.20 22.17 5.35
C GLN A 126 -12.60 20.80 4.77
N ALA A 127 -11.84 19.77 5.11
CA ALA A 127 -12.13 18.39 4.69
C ALA A 127 -13.49 17.87 5.19
N GLU A 128 -14.03 18.43 6.28
CA GLU A 128 -15.31 18.01 6.88
C GLU A 128 -16.54 18.75 6.31
N ASP A 129 -16.38 19.56 5.26
CA ASP A 129 -17.48 20.29 4.64
C ASP A 129 -18.53 19.31 4.09
N SER A 130 -19.76 19.38 4.63
CA SER A 130 -20.81 18.42 4.28
C SER A 130 -21.28 18.54 2.83
N ILE A 131 -21.22 19.72 2.22
CA ILE A 131 -21.57 19.91 0.81
C ILE A 131 -20.50 19.27 -0.06
N ALA A 132 -19.22 19.52 0.22
CA ALA A 132 -18.13 18.94 -0.53
C ALA A 132 -18.10 17.41 -0.40
N LEU A 133 -18.35 16.87 0.80
CA LEU A 133 -18.44 15.44 1.05
C LEU A 133 -19.59 14.80 0.26
N LEU A 134 -20.79 15.40 0.29
CA LEU A 134 -21.92 14.89 -0.47
C LEU A 134 -21.68 15.01 -1.99
N ALA A 135 -21.06 16.10 -2.45
CA ALA A 135 -20.70 16.29 -3.84
C ALA A 135 -19.66 15.27 -4.32
N SER A 136 -18.67 14.92 -3.50
CA SER A 136 -17.69 13.87 -3.83
C SER A 136 -18.38 12.52 -3.96
N THR A 137 -19.29 12.18 -3.04
CA THR A 137 -20.04 10.92 -3.12
C THR A 137 -20.93 10.86 -4.36
N VAL A 138 -21.59 11.96 -4.74
CA VAL A 138 -22.39 12.04 -5.97
C VAL A 138 -21.51 11.86 -7.21
N LEU A 139 -20.35 12.52 -7.26
CA LEU A 139 -19.39 12.37 -8.36
C LEU A 139 -18.88 10.92 -8.44
N THR A 140 -18.47 10.33 -7.32
CA THR A 140 -18.02 8.94 -7.22
C THR A 140 -19.11 7.98 -7.69
N ALA A 141 -20.37 8.18 -7.29
CA ALA A 141 -21.50 7.37 -7.73
C ALA A 141 -21.79 7.53 -9.23
N LEU A 142 -21.75 8.76 -9.75
CA LEU A 142 -21.98 9.06 -11.16
C LEU A 142 -20.95 8.37 -12.05
N LEU A 143 -19.67 8.49 -11.70
CA LEU A 143 -18.55 7.92 -12.43
C LEU A 143 -18.54 6.39 -12.37
N SER A 144 -18.68 5.81 -11.18
CA SER A 144 -18.62 4.36 -10.99
C SER A 144 -19.83 3.63 -11.57
N SER A 145 -21.03 4.22 -11.48
CA SER A 145 -22.27 3.66 -12.05
C SER A 145 -22.26 3.66 -13.58
N ALA A 146 -21.71 4.72 -14.19
CA ALA A 146 -21.59 4.80 -15.64
C ALA A 146 -20.33 4.13 -16.22
N GLN A 147 -19.32 3.86 -15.37
CA GLN A 147 -17.97 3.44 -15.76
C GLN A 147 -17.36 4.38 -16.81
N ASP A 148 -17.47 5.69 -16.60
CA ASP A 148 -16.99 6.66 -17.57
C ASP A 148 -15.46 6.81 -17.55
N ALA A 149 -14.82 6.62 -18.69
CA ALA A 149 -13.39 6.80 -18.89
C ALA A 149 -13.09 7.86 -19.96
N SER A 150 -14.03 8.79 -20.20
CA SER A 150 -13.86 9.86 -21.16
C SER A 150 -12.66 10.77 -20.80
N PRO A 151 -12.01 11.41 -21.79
CA PRO A 151 -10.90 12.33 -21.53
C PRO A 151 -11.26 13.47 -20.56
N ALA A 152 -12.49 13.98 -20.64
CA ALA A 152 -12.99 15.01 -19.73
C ALA A 152 -12.99 14.51 -18.27
N THR A 153 -13.40 13.26 -18.05
CA THR A 153 -13.39 12.64 -16.73
C THR A 153 -11.97 12.42 -16.22
N VAL A 154 -11.15 11.73 -17.02
CA VAL A 154 -9.80 11.34 -16.60
C VAL A 154 -8.88 12.54 -16.39
N GLN A 155 -8.98 13.58 -17.24
CA GLN A 155 -8.05 14.72 -17.22
C GLN A 155 -8.49 15.88 -16.32
N ARG A 156 -9.80 16.03 -16.05
CA ARG A 156 -10.32 17.19 -15.29
C ARG A 156 -11.01 16.80 -13.99
N VAL A 157 -11.94 15.85 -14.06
CA VAL A 157 -12.79 15.49 -12.90
C VAL A 157 -12.01 14.65 -11.90
N LEU A 158 -11.43 13.55 -12.37
CA LEU A 158 -10.77 12.57 -11.54
C LEU A 158 -9.61 13.20 -10.74
N PRO A 159 -8.75 14.08 -11.29
CA PRO A 159 -7.73 14.76 -10.51
C PRO A 159 -8.28 15.55 -9.32
N SER A 160 -9.32 16.36 -9.56
CA SER A 160 -9.92 17.21 -8.53
C SER A 160 -10.60 16.37 -7.44
N LEU A 161 -11.28 15.30 -7.85
CA LEU A 161 -11.94 14.38 -6.94
C LEU A 161 -10.93 13.59 -6.10
N LEU A 162 -9.86 13.07 -6.73
CA LEU A 162 -8.82 12.32 -6.02
C LEU A 162 -8.10 13.19 -4.99
N SER A 163 -7.71 14.43 -5.31
CA SER A 163 -7.10 15.34 -4.33
C SER A 163 -8.03 15.63 -3.15
N TYR A 164 -9.33 15.80 -3.39
CA TYR A 164 -10.31 15.96 -2.30
C TYR A 164 -10.40 14.70 -1.43
N LEU A 165 -10.54 13.52 -2.03
CA LEU A 165 -10.62 12.25 -1.29
C LEU A 165 -9.32 11.93 -0.54
N SER A 166 -8.16 12.30 -1.09
CA SER A 166 -6.87 12.23 -0.40
C SER A 166 -6.87 13.08 0.87
N SER A 167 -7.46 14.28 0.81
CA SER A 167 -7.60 15.14 1.99
C SER A 167 -8.43 14.48 3.09
N LEU A 168 -9.47 13.70 2.73
CA LEU A 168 -10.26 12.90 3.69
C LEU A 168 -9.44 11.73 4.26
N ALA A 169 -8.71 11.00 3.40
CA ALA A 169 -7.90 9.85 3.79
C ALA A 169 -6.75 10.23 4.76
N LEU A 170 -6.33 11.50 4.75
CA LEU A 170 -5.30 12.04 5.65
C LEU A 170 -5.85 12.54 7.00
N VAL A 171 -7.17 12.58 7.21
CA VAL A 171 -7.77 13.06 8.47
C VAL A 171 -7.63 12.01 9.58
N ASN A 172 -6.47 12.02 10.23
CA ASN A 172 -6.15 11.08 11.33
C ASN A 172 -7.04 11.24 12.57
N SER A 173 -7.70 12.39 12.75
CA SER A 173 -8.63 12.64 13.86
C SER A 173 -9.98 11.97 13.69
N ASN A 174 -10.35 11.57 12.46
CA ASN A 174 -11.69 11.06 12.15
C ASN A 174 -11.59 9.81 11.26
N ALA A 175 -11.53 8.64 11.92
CA ALA A 175 -11.49 7.34 11.25
C ALA A 175 -12.67 7.11 10.29
N GLY A 176 -13.82 7.76 10.52
CA GLY A 176 -14.98 7.67 9.65
C GLY A 176 -14.75 8.36 8.30
N LEU A 177 -14.20 9.58 8.31
CA LEU A 177 -13.85 10.31 7.07
C LEU A 177 -12.70 9.64 6.32
N GLN A 178 -11.71 9.14 7.05
CA GLN A 178 -10.61 8.38 6.47
C GLN A 178 -11.14 7.13 5.73
N ASP A 179 -12.04 6.36 6.35
CA ASP A 179 -12.65 5.19 5.73
C ASP A 179 -13.49 5.55 4.48
N ILE A 180 -14.21 6.68 4.51
CA ILE A 180 -14.99 7.17 3.36
C ILE A 180 -14.06 7.49 2.18
N GLY A 181 -12.99 8.25 2.40
CA GLY A 181 -12.03 8.59 1.34
C GLY A 181 -11.45 7.36 0.65
N VAL A 182 -11.03 6.36 1.44
CA VAL A 182 -10.47 5.11 0.90
C VAL A 182 -11.54 4.26 0.19
N LYS A 183 -12.77 4.19 0.71
CA LYS A 183 -13.87 3.47 0.06
C LYS A 183 -14.25 4.11 -1.29
N GLU A 184 -14.27 5.44 -1.35
CA GLU A 184 -14.55 6.15 -2.60
C GLU A 184 -13.42 5.98 -3.62
N PHE A 185 -12.14 5.94 -3.20
CA PHE A 185 -11.06 5.53 -4.10
C PHE A 185 -11.32 4.19 -4.74
N SER A 186 -11.66 3.16 -3.94
CA SER A 186 -11.94 1.82 -4.47
C SER A 186 -13.06 1.83 -5.51
N SER A 187 -14.07 2.68 -5.33
CA SER A 187 -15.19 2.84 -6.26
C SER A 187 -14.79 3.50 -7.58
N LEU A 188 -13.70 4.28 -7.61
CA LEU A 188 -13.20 4.97 -8.79
C LEU A 188 -12.22 4.14 -9.64
N LEU A 189 -11.68 3.04 -9.11
CA LEU A 189 -10.69 2.19 -9.80
C LEU A 189 -11.32 1.11 -10.71
N TYR A 190 -12.38 1.46 -11.44
CA TYR A 190 -13.15 0.52 -12.27
C TYR A 190 -12.52 0.25 -13.65
N SER A 191 -11.65 1.12 -14.16
CA SER A 191 -11.03 0.98 -15.49
C SER A 191 -9.50 1.12 -15.43
N ARG A 192 -8.82 0.80 -16.53
CA ARG A 192 -7.37 0.98 -16.62
C ARG A 192 -6.97 2.45 -16.57
N GLU A 193 -7.71 3.31 -17.27
CA GLU A 193 -7.44 4.74 -17.39
C GLU A 193 -7.58 5.43 -16.02
N THR A 194 -8.60 5.05 -15.25
CA THR A 194 -8.82 5.58 -13.90
C THR A 194 -7.73 5.14 -12.93
N ARG A 195 -7.27 3.88 -13.01
CA ARG A 195 -6.12 3.38 -12.22
C ARG A 195 -4.81 4.08 -12.59
N GLN A 196 -4.57 4.30 -13.88
CA GLN A 196 -3.39 5.04 -14.34
C GLN A 196 -3.38 6.47 -13.83
N GLN A 197 -4.52 7.16 -13.85
CA GLN A 197 -4.62 8.51 -13.28
C GLN A 197 -4.44 8.51 -11.77
N PHE A 198 -5.00 7.52 -11.06
CA PHE A 198 -4.79 7.33 -9.62
C PHE A 198 -3.30 7.16 -9.29
N TRP A 199 -2.59 6.36 -10.09
CA TRP A 199 -1.14 6.17 -9.97
C TRP A 199 -0.32 7.42 -10.34
N ALA A 200 -0.75 8.17 -11.34
CA ALA A 200 -0.11 9.43 -11.72
C ALA A 200 -0.10 10.45 -10.55
N GLN A 201 -1.04 10.32 -9.61
CA GLN A 201 -1.14 11.13 -8.38
C GLN A 201 -0.73 10.38 -7.11
N ARG A 202 0.08 9.32 -7.23
CA ARG A 202 0.48 8.44 -6.11
C ARG A 202 1.03 9.12 -4.87
N SER A 203 1.64 10.30 -5.00
CA SER A 203 2.09 11.10 -3.86
C SER A 203 0.93 11.56 -2.96
N GLU A 204 -0.22 11.85 -3.55
CA GLU A 204 -1.45 12.23 -2.84
C GLU A 204 -2.35 11.02 -2.56
N THR A 205 -2.36 10.01 -3.44
CA THR A 205 -3.30 8.89 -3.35
C THR A 205 -2.72 7.67 -2.64
N VAL A 206 -1.57 7.16 -3.08
CA VAL A 206 -0.96 5.91 -2.58
C VAL A 206 -0.16 6.14 -1.31
N ALA A 207 0.63 7.22 -1.23
CA ALA A 207 1.50 7.47 -0.08
C ALA A 207 0.74 7.51 1.28
N PRO A 208 -0.45 8.13 1.39
CA PRO A 208 -1.25 8.06 2.62
C PRO A 208 -1.71 6.64 2.97
N LEU A 209 -2.09 5.84 1.96
CA LEU A 209 -2.49 4.44 2.14
C LEU A 209 -1.34 3.60 2.69
N ILE A 210 -0.12 3.81 2.15
CA ILE A 210 1.10 3.17 2.65
C ILE A 210 1.38 3.59 4.10
N ALA A 211 1.15 4.85 4.47
CA ALA A 211 1.31 5.29 5.86
C ALA A 211 0.36 4.58 6.82
N ILE A 212 -0.91 4.36 6.41
CA ILE A 212 -1.88 3.56 7.19
C ILE A 212 -1.39 2.11 7.33
N LEU A 213 -0.91 1.50 6.25
CA LEU A 213 -0.36 0.14 6.29
C LEU A 213 0.85 0.02 7.20
N ARG A 214 1.82 0.94 7.11
CA ARG A 214 3.01 0.98 7.98
C ARG A 214 2.62 1.12 9.44
N THR A 215 1.62 1.97 9.72
CA THR A 215 1.04 2.10 11.06
C THR A 215 0.50 0.75 11.54
N ALA A 216 -0.25 0.00 10.72
CA ALA A 216 -0.79 -1.32 11.10
C ALA A 216 0.29 -2.38 11.42
N VAL A 217 1.53 -2.21 10.97
CA VAL A 217 2.69 -3.07 11.31
C VAL A 217 3.48 -2.51 12.52
N GLY A 218 3.07 -1.38 13.08
CA GLY A 218 3.72 -0.72 14.21
C GLY A 218 4.90 0.17 13.83
N VAL A 219 5.07 0.50 12.54
CA VAL A 219 6.12 1.38 12.04
C VAL A 219 5.50 2.75 11.75
N SER A 220 5.37 3.60 12.78
CA SER A 220 4.82 4.96 12.64
C SER A 220 5.92 6.01 12.83
N GLY A 221 5.90 7.08 12.02
CA GLY A 221 6.74 8.27 12.20
C GLY A 221 8.20 8.19 11.72
N ALA A 222 8.67 7.06 11.20
CA ALA A 222 10.00 6.97 10.58
C ALA A 222 9.96 7.51 9.12
N SER A 223 11.06 8.11 8.67
CA SER A 223 11.23 8.58 7.29
C SER A 223 12.26 7.71 6.56
N GLY A 224 12.02 7.45 5.27
CA GLY A 224 12.97 6.77 4.37
C GLY A 224 13.59 5.50 4.95
N GLU A 225 14.93 5.44 4.91
CA GLU A 225 15.76 4.28 5.28
C GLU A 225 15.48 3.73 6.70
N ALA A 226 15.06 4.58 7.65
CA ALA A 226 14.71 4.15 9.01
C ALA A 226 13.43 3.29 9.05
N VAL A 227 12.48 3.56 8.14
CA VAL A 227 11.27 2.73 7.97
C VAL A 227 11.65 1.36 7.44
N SER A 228 12.45 1.36 6.37
CA SER A 228 12.92 0.12 5.75
C SER A 228 13.69 -0.71 6.77
N ALA A 229 14.64 -0.10 7.51
CA ALA A 229 15.38 -0.77 8.58
C ALA A 229 14.46 -1.35 9.67
N SER A 230 13.40 -0.64 10.06
CA SER A 230 12.41 -1.13 11.03
C SER A 230 11.61 -2.32 10.50
N LEU A 231 11.18 -2.26 9.24
CA LEU A 231 10.48 -3.37 8.56
C LEU A 231 11.40 -4.60 8.42
N TRP A 232 12.68 -4.38 8.10
CA TRP A 232 13.69 -5.43 8.00
C TRP A 232 14.05 -6.04 9.36
N SER A 233 14.11 -5.24 10.43
CA SER A 233 14.28 -5.74 11.81
C SER A 233 13.14 -6.66 12.24
N GLY A 234 11.93 -6.45 11.71
CA GLY A 234 10.80 -7.37 11.91
C GLY A 234 11.09 -8.77 11.33
N THR A 235 11.90 -8.89 10.28
CA THR A 235 12.19 -10.16 9.61
C THR A 235 13.14 -11.07 10.40
N THR A 236 14.00 -10.51 11.27
CA THR A 236 15.04 -11.25 12.01
C THR A 236 14.58 -11.85 13.33
N SER A 237 13.43 -11.43 13.88
CA SER A 237 12.94 -11.91 15.19
C SER A 237 12.47 -13.37 15.21
N ASN A 238 12.49 -14.08 14.07
CA ASN A 238 11.99 -15.44 13.93
C ASN A 238 13.06 -16.53 14.16
N GLY A 239 14.07 -16.23 14.98
CA GLY A 239 15.28 -17.05 15.09
C GLY A 239 15.80 -17.27 16.51
N ASN A 240 14.95 -17.48 17.52
CA ASN A 240 15.30 -18.33 18.66
C ASN A 240 14.07 -18.66 19.52
N GLY A 241 13.45 -19.80 19.22
CA GLY A 241 12.54 -20.47 20.16
C GLY A 241 13.29 -21.60 20.85
N ASN A 242 14.06 -21.29 21.90
CA ASN A 242 14.33 -22.26 22.96
C ASN A 242 14.77 -21.56 24.26
N GLY A 243 14.28 -22.07 25.40
CA GLY A 243 14.24 -21.37 26.67
C GLY A 243 15.53 -21.36 27.52
N ASN A 244 15.34 -20.75 28.69
CA ASN A 244 16.21 -20.57 29.86
C ASN A 244 17.24 -19.42 29.83
N GLY A 245 16.91 -18.38 30.61
CA GLY A 245 17.82 -17.31 31.01
C GLY A 245 17.22 -16.49 32.14
N VAL A 246 17.31 -16.99 33.37
CA VAL A 246 17.15 -16.18 34.59
C VAL A 246 18.29 -15.16 34.61
N GLY A 247 17.97 -13.87 34.66
CA GLY A 247 18.94 -12.79 34.68
C GLY A 247 18.35 -11.49 35.21
N ASN A 248 18.52 -11.29 36.51
CA ASN A 248 18.16 -10.09 37.25
C ASN A 248 18.99 -8.89 36.77
N GLY A 249 18.37 -7.72 36.55
CA GLY A 249 19.05 -6.52 36.06
C GLY A 249 18.18 -5.28 36.10
N GLN A 250 18.01 -4.71 37.29
CA GLN A 250 17.50 -3.35 37.48
C GLN A 250 18.35 -2.34 36.70
N SER A 251 17.72 -1.51 35.87
CA SER A 251 18.22 -0.16 35.62
C SER A 251 17.06 0.82 35.48
N HIS A 252 17.11 1.83 36.34
CA HIS A 252 16.19 2.96 36.42
C HIS A 252 16.16 3.78 35.13
N ARG A 253 14.96 4.10 34.62
CA ARG A 253 14.66 5.42 34.02
C ARG A 253 13.26 5.88 34.41
N ASN A 254 13.22 6.98 35.16
CA ASN A 254 12.01 7.70 35.55
C ASN A 254 11.73 8.85 34.56
N GLY A 255 10.43 9.12 34.36
CA GLY A 255 9.86 10.40 33.93
C GLY A 255 9.34 10.41 32.49
N ALA A 256 8.10 10.75 32.18
CA ALA A 256 6.91 11.00 32.97
C ALA A 256 5.72 10.83 32.01
N SER A 257 4.79 9.93 32.31
CA SER A 257 3.52 9.81 31.59
C SER A 257 2.41 10.15 32.56
N SER A 258 1.94 11.40 32.49
CA SER A 258 0.73 11.85 33.17
C SER A 258 -0.47 11.11 32.59
N ALA A 259 -1.08 10.30 33.44
CA ALA A 259 -2.41 9.74 33.25
C ALA A 259 -3.45 10.85 33.03
N LEU A 260 -4.43 10.58 32.16
CA LEU A 260 -5.89 10.72 32.42
C LEU A 260 -6.65 10.54 31.09
N GLY A 261 -7.51 9.52 31.01
CA GLY A 261 -8.35 9.30 29.82
C GLY A 261 -9.21 8.03 29.81
N ARG A 262 -9.87 7.73 30.93
CA ARG A 262 -11.13 6.97 31.12
C ARG A 262 -11.65 6.08 29.96
N GLY A 263 -11.76 4.79 30.25
CA GLY A 263 -12.26 3.75 29.35
C GLY A 263 -13.64 4.01 28.72
N GLY A 264 -13.68 3.78 27.40
CA GLY A 264 -14.85 3.37 26.63
C GLY A 264 -14.67 1.92 26.15
N PRO A 265 -15.73 1.27 25.64
CA PRO A 265 -15.73 -0.17 25.38
C PRO A 265 -14.61 -0.56 24.40
N LEU A 266 -13.92 -1.66 24.72
CA LEU A 266 -12.90 -2.30 23.90
C LEU A 266 -13.36 -2.37 22.43
N LEU A 267 -12.62 -1.71 21.54
CA LEU A 267 -12.79 -1.81 20.10
C LEU A 267 -12.42 -3.23 19.66
N ASP A 268 -13.42 -4.11 19.57
CA ASP A 268 -13.33 -5.37 18.82
C ASP A 268 -12.88 -5.05 17.39
N GLY A 269 -11.67 -5.48 17.00
CA GLY A 269 -11.20 -5.41 15.62
C GLY A 269 -10.15 -4.35 15.28
N ALA A 270 -9.38 -3.83 16.23
CA ALA A 270 -8.17 -3.06 15.91
C ALA A 270 -6.95 -3.99 15.72
N ILE A 271 -6.14 -3.76 14.69
CA ILE A 271 -4.82 -4.40 14.55
C ILE A 271 -3.77 -3.51 15.22
N GLY A 272 -2.70 -4.13 15.73
CA GLY A 272 -1.62 -3.48 16.49
C GLY A 272 -1.31 -2.07 15.98
N SER A 273 -1.31 -1.13 16.93
CA SER A 273 -1.13 0.33 16.81
C SER A 273 -2.38 1.20 16.59
N GLY A 274 -3.58 0.63 16.40
CA GLY A 274 -4.83 1.40 16.44
C GLY A 274 -5.51 1.64 15.09
N VAL A 275 -5.09 0.94 14.02
CA VAL A 275 -5.81 0.95 12.73
C VAL A 275 -7.01 0.01 12.81
N GLY A 276 -8.20 0.52 12.49
CA GLY A 276 -9.42 -0.28 12.43
C GLY A 276 -9.41 -1.29 11.28
N LEU A 277 -9.86 -2.52 11.52
CA LEU A 277 -9.86 -3.60 10.53
C LEU A 277 -10.62 -3.26 9.24
N GLN A 278 -11.71 -2.47 9.32
CA GLN A 278 -12.48 -2.08 8.15
C GLN A 278 -11.66 -1.16 7.23
N LEU A 279 -11.02 -0.15 7.81
CA LEU A 279 -10.12 0.75 7.08
C LEU A 279 -8.97 -0.03 6.46
N LEU A 280 -8.32 -0.93 7.21
CA LEU A 280 -7.25 -1.76 6.66
C LEU A 280 -7.75 -2.55 5.45
N TYR A 281 -8.92 -3.17 5.54
CA TYR A 281 -9.50 -3.91 4.42
C TYR A 281 -9.71 -3.02 3.18
N HIS A 282 -10.28 -1.81 3.34
CA HIS A 282 -10.47 -0.90 2.20
C HIS A 282 -9.14 -0.44 1.60
N VAL A 283 -8.13 -0.17 2.43
CA VAL A 283 -6.78 0.19 1.94
C VAL A 283 -6.17 -0.93 1.11
N LEU A 284 -6.24 -2.17 1.61
CA LEU A 284 -5.77 -3.34 0.88
C LEU A 284 -6.56 -3.58 -0.41
N LEU A 285 -7.86 -3.28 -0.42
CA LEU A 285 -8.71 -3.42 -1.59
C LEU A 285 -8.30 -2.45 -2.70
N VAL A 286 -8.01 -1.18 -2.35
CA VAL A 286 -7.52 -0.17 -3.29
C VAL A 286 -6.19 -0.61 -3.93
N LEU A 287 -5.25 -1.10 -3.13
CA LEU A 287 -3.95 -1.56 -3.64
C LEU A 287 -4.06 -2.86 -4.45
N TRP A 288 -4.97 -3.75 -4.08
CA TRP A 288 -5.29 -4.93 -4.89
C TRP A 288 -5.90 -4.55 -6.25
N GLN A 289 -6.80 -3.55 -6.30
CA GLN A 289 -7.31 -3.04 -7.58
C GLN A 289 -6.19 -2.41 -8.42
N LEU A 290 -5.27 -1.69 -7.79
CA LEU A 290 -4.11 -1.10 -8.47
C LEU A 290 -3.17 -2.17 -9.05
N SER A 291 -3.03 -3.34 -8.40
CA SER A 291 -2.16 -4.42 -8.90
C SER A 291 -2.66 -5.08 -10.20
N PHE A 292 -3.85 -4.74 -10.70
CA PHE A 292 -4.27 -5.14 -12.05
C PHE A 292 -3.43 -4.48 -13.15
N ASP A 293 -2.72 -3.39 -12.84
CA ASP A 293 -1.72 -2.77 -13.71
C ASP A 293 -0.29 -3.00 -13.17
N ALA A 294 -0.07 -4.14 -12.50
CA ALA A 294 1.21 -4.51 -11.86
C ALA A 294 2.43 -4.38 -12.77
N ALA A 295 2.31 -4.69 -14.06
CA ALA A 295 3.41 -4.55 -15.02
C ALA A 295 3.90 -3.10 -15.20
N VAL A 296 3.06 -2.11 -14.89
CA VAL A 296 3.41 -0.68 -15.01
C VAL A 296 3.80 -0.08 -13.67
N VAL A 297 3.15 -0.50 -12.59
CA VAL A 297 3.29 0.16 -11.28
C VAL A 297 4.19 -0.61 -10.31
N GLY A 298 4.48 -1.89 -10.57
CA GLY A 298 5.03 -2.80 -9.57
C GLY A 298 6.44 -2.46 -9.08
N ASP A 299 7.35 -2.15 -10.00
CA ASP A 299 8.73 -1.76 -9.65
C ASP A 299 8.75 -0.45 -8.87
N ASP A 300 8.11 0.60 -9.39
CA ASP A 300 8.01 1.91 -8.72
C ASP A 300 7.34 1.79 -7.33
N LEU A 301 6.29 0.97 -7.20
CA LEU A 301 5.60 0.74 -5.92
C LEU A 301 6.53 0.07 -4.90
N ASN A 302 7.42 -0.82 -5.35
CA ASN A 302 8.42 -1.42 -4.48
C ASN A 302 9.55 -0.44 -4.14
N ASP A 303 10.07 0.27 -5.13
CA ASP A 303 11.20 1.20 -4.96
C ASP A 303 10.84 2.40 -4.07
N GLU A 304 9.62 2.94 -4.20
CA GLU A 304 9.17 4.09 -3.41
C GLU A 304 8.72 3.69 -1.99
N TYR A 305 8.18 2.48 -1.80
CA TYR A 305 7.44 2.13 -0.59
C TYR A 305 7.83 0.82 0.13
N ASP A 306 8.75 0.03 -0.41
CA ASP A 306 9.11 -1.31 0.04
C ASP A 306 7.89 -2.25 0.09
N ILE A 307 7.01 -2.19 -0.92
CA ILE A 307 5.68 -2.84 -0.87
C ILE A 307 5.76 -4.34 -0.61
N VAL A 308 6.72 -5.05 -1.22
CA VAL A 308 6.88 -6.50 -1.06
C VAL A 308 7.23 -6.83 0.40
N LEU A 309 8.14 -6.09 1.01
CA LEU A 309 8.51 -6.25 2.41
C LEU A 309 7.36 -5.89 3.35
N LEU A 310 6.70 -4.76 3.10
CA LEU A 310 5.56 -4.30 3.89
C LEU A 310 4.42 -5.33 3.90
N TYR A 311 4.05 -5.87 2.73
CA TYR A 311 3.04 -6.90 2.62
C TYR A 311 3.47 -8.21 3.28
N THR A 312 4.76 -8.56 3.21
CA THR A 312 5.30 -9.73 3.92
C THR A 312 5.16 -9.59 5.44
N GLN A 313 5.36 -8.39 6.00
CA GLN A 313 5.12 -8.14 7.42
C GLN A 313 3.62 -8.12 7.75
N LEU A 314 2.78 -7.53 6.89
CA LEU A 314 1.33 -7.53 7.08
C LEU A 314 0.74 -8.95 7.10
N LEU A 315 1.24 -9.87 6.28
CA LEU A 315 0.82 -11.28 6.30
C LEU A 315 1.05 -11.94 7.67
N ARG A 316 2.09 -11.52 8.41
CA ARG A 316 2.37 -12.02 9.75
C ARG A 316 1.29 -11.63 10.75
N VAL A 317 0.82 -10.39 10.68
CA VAL A 317 -0.13 -9.79 11.62
C VAL A 317 -1.58 -9.80 11.11
N SER A 318 -1.82 -10.30 9.88
CA SER A 318 -3.15 -10.32 9.26
C SER A 318 -4.13 -11.15 10.11
N PRO A 319 -5.21 -10.54 10.63
CA PRO A 319 -6.08 -11.19 11.60
C PRO A 319 -7.23 -11.99 10.96
N LYS A 320 -7.54 -11.74 9.68
CA LYS A 320 -8.73 -12.27 9.01
C LYS A 320 -8.42 -12.78 7.61
N GLU A 321 -9.20 -13.76 7.18
CA GLU A 321 -9.09 -14.39 5.87
C GLU A 321 -9.25 -13.37 4.73
N LYS A 322 -10.25 -12.48 4.82
CA LYS A 322 -10.49 -11.44 3.82
C LYS A 322 -9.29 -10.50 3.58
N THR A 323 -8.55 -10.15 4.62
CA THR A 323 -7.36 -9.28 4.49
C THR A 323 -6.16 -10.07 3.99
N THR A 324 -6.01 -11.32 4.44
CA THR A 324 -4.99 -12.24 3.93
C THR A 324 -5.17 -12.49 2.43
N ARG A 325 -6.41 -12.70 1.96
CA ARG A 325 -6.74 -12.85 0.54
C ARG A 325 -6.19 -11.69 -0.27
N LEU A 326 -6.56 -10.44 0.08
CA LEU A 326 -6.08 -9.26 -0.63
C LEU A 326 -4.55 -9.14 -0.61
N LEU A 327 -3.89 -9.43 0.52
CA LEU A 327 -2.43 -9.41 0.61
C LEU A 327 -1.79 -10.42 -0.36
N VAL A 328 -2.26 -11.67 -0.35
CA VAL A 328 -1.74 -12.75 -1.19
C VAL A 328 -2.00 -12.46 -2.68
N SER A 329 -3.23 -12.11 -3.06
CA SER A 329 -3.57 -11.80 -4.46
C SER A 329 -2.79 -10.60 -5.01
N THR A 330 -2.57 -9.57 -4.18
CA THR A 330 -1.76 -8.41 -4.59
C THR A 330 -0.29 -8.81 -4.81
N LEU A 331 0.29 -9.56 -3.87
CA LEU A 331 1.67 -10.07 -4.02
C LEU A 331 1.81 -10.98 -5.24
N LEU A 332 0.84 -11.87 -5.49
CA LEU A 332 0.82 -12.72 -6.67
C LEU A 332 0.85 -11.90 -7.95
N SER A 333 -0.04 -10.90 -8.06
CA SER A 333 -0.12 -10.02 -9.24
C SER A 333 1.17 -9.23 -9.47
N LEU A 334 1.75 -8.65 -8.40
CA LEU A 334 2.98 -7.87 -8.50
C LEU A 334 4.18 -8.74 -8.92
N LEU A 335 4.32 -9.92 -8.29
CA LEU A 335 5.45 -10.82 -8.52
C LEU A 335 5.34 -11.59 -9.84
N SER A 336 4.13 -11.89 -10.31
CA SER A 336 3.92 -12.58 -11.59
C SER A 336 4.31 -11.71 -12.79
N GLU A 337 4.02 -10.41 -12.73
CA GLU A 337 4.30 -9.44 -13.80
C GLU A 337 5.74 -8.89 -13.73
N ASN A 338 6.33 -8.78 -12.53
CA ASN A 338 7.67 -8.18 -12.33
C ASN A 338 8.68 -9.20 -11.78
N ARG A 339 8.76 -10.36 -12.45
CA ARG A 339 9.54 -11.51 -11.96
C ARG A 339 11.02 -11.20 -11.74
N ALA A 340 11.63 -10.45 -12.66
CA ALA A 340 13.08 -10.22 -12.66
C ALA A 340 13.56 -9.32 -11.51
N SER A 341 12.75 -8.33 -11.13
CA SER A 341 13.06 -7.31 -10.12
C SER A 341 12.51 -7.67 -8.75
N LEU A 342 11.28 -8.18 -8.66
CA LEU A 342 10.58 -8.33 -7.37
C LEU A 342 10.71 -9.71 -6.71
N LEU A 343 10.92 -10.80 -7.47
CA LEU A 343 11.17 -12.13 -6.87
C LEU A 343 12.44 -12.20 -5.99
N PRO A 344 13.59 -11.61 -6.39
CA PRO A 344 14.74 -11.51 -5.48
C PRO A 344 14.39 -10.79 -4.16
N THR A 345 13.66 -9.67 -4.26
CA THR A 345 13.21 -8.90 -3.09
C THR A 345 12.29 -9.73 -2.19
N ALA A 346 11.39 -10.52 -2.76
CA ALA A 346 10.51 -11.44 -2.03
C ALA A 346 11.28 -12.56 -1.29
N MET A 347 12.34 -13.10 -1.90
CA MET A 347 13.26 -14.03 -1.23
C MET A 347 13.93 -13.40 -0.01
N LEU A 348 14.51 -12.21 -0.19
CA LEU A 348 15.19 -11.49 0.88
C LEU A 348 14.23 -11.16 2.03
N ALA A 349 13.00 -10.76 1.72
CA ALA A 349 11.94 -10.48 2.70
C ALA A 349 11.46 -11.72 3.48
N ARG A 350 11.92 -12.93 3.13
CA ARG A 350 11.48 -14.22 3.68
C ARG A 350 10.00 -14.52 3.42
N LEU A 351 9.49 -14.09 2.27
CA LEU A 351 8.10 -14.38 1.88
C LEU A 351 7.77 -15.88 1.87
N PRO A 352 8.60 -16.80 1.35
CA PRO A 352 8.29 -18.24 1.35
C PRO A 352 7.98 -18.80 2.75
N ALA A 353 8.79 -18.42 3.74
CA ALA A 353 8.59 -18.85 5.12
C ALA A 353 7.28 -18.29 5.70
N GLN A 354 6.91 -17.05 5.35
CA GLN A 354 5.63 -16.48 5.77
C GLN A 354 4.45 -17.17 5.09
N LEU A 355 4.53 -17.48 3.80
CA LEU A 355 3.48 -18.21 3.09
C LEU A 355 3.31 -19.62 3.63
N GLN A 356 4.39 -20.29 4.04
CA GLN A 356 4.32 -21.59 4.71
C GLN A 356 3.56 -21.50 6.04
N ASN A 357 3.80 -20.44 6.83
CA ASN A 357 3.07 -20.19 8.08
C ASN A 357 1.59 -19.90 7.82
N VAL A 358 1.27 -19.15 6.75
CA VAL A 358 -0.11 -18.87 6.35
C VAL A 358 -0.79 -20.15 5.88
N ALA A 359 -0.13 -20.98 5.05
CA ALA A 359 -0.65 -22.25 4.53
C ALA A 359 -0.90 -23.29 5.64
N GLY A 360 -0.16 -23.23 6.75
CA GLY A 360 -0.39 -24.08 7.92
C GLY A 360 -1.69 -23.77 8.68
N ARG A 361 -2.35 -22.64 8.38
CA ARG A 361 -3.66 -22.28 8.96
C ARG A 361 -4.79 -22.89 8.12
N GLN A 362 -5.92 -23.20 8.75
CA GLN A 362 -7.12 -23.63 8.03
C GLN A 362 -7.83 -22.41 7.40
N HIS A 363 -7.89 -22.39 6.07
CA HIS A 363 -8.64 -21.41 5.26
C HIS A 363 -9.85 -22.09 4.62
N THR A 364 -10.96 -21.37 4.51
CA THR A 364 -12.20 -21.82 3.86
C THR A 364 -12.45 -21.15 2.50
N ASP A 365 -11.78 -20.03 2.25
CA ASP A 365 -11.83 -19.26 1.01
C ASP A 365 -10.99 -19.96 -0.07
N THR A 366 -11.66 -20.43 -1.12
CA THR A 366 -11.04 -21.16 -2.23
C THR A 366 -10.09 -20.29 -3.03
N ASP A 367 -10.45 -19.03 -3.26
CA ASP A 367 -9.61 -18.09 -4.03
C ASP A 367 -8.31 -17.81 -3.27
N LEU A 368 -8.38 -17.66 -1.95
CA LEU A 368 -7.18 -17.54 -1.12
C LEU A 368 -6.29 -18.78 -1.21
N GLN A 369 -6.87 -19.99 -1.16
CA GLN A 369 -6.09 -21.22 -1.25
C GLN A 369 -5.39 -21.35 -2.61
N GLU A 370 -6.10 -21.04 -3.70
CA GLU A 370 -5.57 -21.05 -5.07
C GLU A 370 -4.44 -20.03 -5.25
N ASP A 371 -4.67 -18.77 -4.87
CA ASP A 371 -3.65 -17.72 -4.97
C ASP A 371 -2.43 -18.02 -4.10
N LEU A 372 -2.64 -18.56 -2.89
CA LEU A 372 -1.57 -18.94 -1.99
C LEU A 372 -0.71 -20.06 -2.57
N GLN A 373 -1.34 -21.04 -3.22
CA GLN A 373 -0.63 -22.14 -3.87
C GLN A 373 0.15 -21.63 -5.09
N GLN A 374 -0.46 -20.84 -5.97
CA GLN A 374 0.20 -20.26 -7.14
C GLN A 374 1.41 -19.38 -6.75
N LEU A 375 1.27 -18.57 -5.71
CA LEU A 375 2.37 -17.72 -5.24
C LEU A 375 3.52 -18.54 -4.66
N ARG A 376 3.24 -19.64 -3.95
CA ARG A 376 4.27 -20.56 -3.45
C ARG A 376 5.01 -21.23 -4.61
N GLU A 377 4.28 -21.74 -5.60
CA GLU A 377 4.86 -22.37 -6.80
C GLU A 377 5.77 -21.40 -7.57
N LEU A 378 5.34 -20.14 -7.75
CA LEU A 378 6.15 -19.10 -8.40
C LEU A 378 7.49 -18.86 -7.68
N LEU A 379 7.46 -18.82 -6.34
CA LEU A 379 8.65 -18.61 -5.53
C LEU A 379 9.55 -19.85 -5.48
N ASP A 380 8.97 -21.04 -5.44
CA ASP A 380 9.70 -22.32 -5.48
C ASP A 380 10.37 -22.53 -6.84
N GLU A 381 9.68 -22.22 -7.95
CA GLU A 381 10.24 -22.23 -9.30
C GLU A 381 11.42 -21.25 -9.41
N TYR A 382 11.26 -20.04 -8.88
CA TYR A 382 12.33 -19.04 -8.86
C TYR A 382 13.55 -19.55 -8.06
N ALA A 383 13.32 -20.09 -6.86
CA ALA A 383 14.36 -20.65 -6.00
C ALA A 383 15.08 -21.87 -6.64
N ALA A 384 14.38 -22.65 -7.47
CA ALA A 384 14.95 -23.77 -8.20
C ALA A 384 15.73 -23.36 -9.46
N THR A 385 15.30 -22.30 -10.15
CA THR A 385 15.79 -21.92 -11.50
C THR A 385 16.92 -20.89 -11.45
N LYS A 386 16.87 -19.94 -10.50
CA LYS A 386 17.90 -18.92 -10.34
C LYS A 386 18.99 -19.44 -9.43
N THR A 387 19.97 -20.03 -10.07
CA THR A 387 21.27 -20.39 -9.51
C THR A 387 21.93 -19.14 -8.90
N THR A 388 22.16 -19.23 -7.59
CA THR A 388 22.86 -18.36 -6.63
C THR A 388 24.07 -17.52 -7.10
N PHE A 389 24.63 -17.75 -8.29
CA PHE A 389 25.82 -17.05 -8.79
C PHE A 389 25.53 -15.68 -9.38
N ASP A 390 24.56 -15.55 -10.29
CA ASP A 390 24.30 -14.26 -10.95
C ASP A 390 23.71 -13.24 -9.96
N GLU A 391 22.91 -13.71 -8.99
CA GLU A 391 22.44 -12.90 -7.87
C GLU A 391 23.58 -12.40 -6.99
N TYR A 392 24.51 -13.30 -6.62
CA TYR A 392 25.70 -12.94 -5.87
C TYR A 392 26.54 -11.88 -6.62
N VAL A 393 26.74 -12.07 -7.92
CA VAL A 393 27.50 -11.13 -8.75
C VAL A 393 26.80 -9.77 -8.82
N ALA A 394 25.48 -9.75 -9.03
CA ALA A 394 24.70 -8.51 -9.04
C ALA A 394 24.78 -7.79 -7.70
N GLU A 395 24.60 -8.50 -6.59
CA GLU A 395 24.69 -7.98 -5.22
C GLU A 395 26.08 -7.36 -4.95
N VAL A 396 27.16 -8.07 -5.26
CA VAL A 396 28.54 -7.55 -5.16
C VAL A 396 28.75 -6.33 -6.05
N ASN A 397 28.17 -6.29 -7.24
CA ASN A 397 28.29 -5.15 -8.14
C ASN A 397 27.61 -3.88 -7.59
N THR A 398 26.47 -4.03 -6.88
CA THR A 398 25.82 -2.91 -6.18
C THR A 398 26.65 -2.39 -5.01
N GLY A 399 27.37 -3.29 -4.32
CA GLY A 399 28.17 -2.98 -3.15
C GLY A 399 27.41 -2.96 -1.82
N HIS A 400 26.10 -3.19 -1.84
CA HIS A 400 25.24 -3.25 -0.65
C HIS A 400 24.89 -4.70 -0.32
N LEU A 401 25.83 -5.40 0.33
CA LEU A 401 25.68 -6.82 0.65
C LEU A 401 24.64 -7.03 1.77
N ARG A 402 23.79 -8.03 1.61
CA ARG A 402 22.81 -8.48 2.61
C ARG A 402 22.94 -9.97 2.83
N TRP A 403 22.47 -10.44 3.99
CA TRP A 403 22.49 -11.87 4.27
C TRP A 403 21.45 -12.62 3.41
N SER A 404 21.84 -12.97 2.19
CA SER A 404 21.09 -13.72 1.20
C SER A 404 21.57 -15.19 1.14
N PRO A 405 20.81 -16.13 0.53
CA PRO A 405 21.18 -17.54 0.45
C PRO A 405 22.61 -17.83 -0.08
N PRO A 406 23.14 -17.13 -1.11
CA PRO A 406 24.53 -17.30 -1.56
C PRO A 406 25.57 -17.14 -0.45
N HIS A 407 25.46 -16.10 0.38
CA HIS A 407 26.44 -15.82 1.45
C HIS A 407 26.47 -16.89 2.55
N ARG A 408 25.38 -17.66 2.72
CA ARG A 408 25.25 -18.67 3.78
C ARG A 408 25.42 -20.11 3.29
N SER A 409 25.31 -20.35 1.99
CA SER A 409 25.29 -21.69 1.41
C SER A 409 26.69 -22.24 1.20
N THR A 410 27.05 -23.30 1.94
CA THR A 410 28.32 -24.00 1.71
C THR A 410 28.38 -24.66 0.33
N VAL A 411 27.24 -25.12 -0.19
CA VAL A 411 27.12 -25.73 -1.52
C VAL A 411 27.40 -24.69 -2.61
N PHE A 412 26.87 -23.47 -2.46
CA PHE A 412 27.15 -22.37 -3.39
C PHE A 412 28.65 -22.11 -3.52
N TRP A 413 29.34 -21.96 -2.39
CA TRP A 413 30.77 -21.67 -2.38
C TRP A 413 31.59 -22.82 -2.95
N ALA A 414 31.25 -24.07 -2.63
CA ALA A 414 31.92 -25.25 -3.18
C ALA A 414 31.82 -25.31 -4.72
N GLU A 415 30.67 -24.94 -5.28
CA GLU A 415 30.43 -24.98 -6.73
C GLU A 415 31.01 -23.75 -7.47
N ASN A 416 30.97 -22.58 -6.83
CA ASN A 416 31.17 -21.31 -7.53
C ASN A 416 32.45 -20.55 -7.15
N ALA A 417 33.15 -20.89 -6.07
CA ALA A 417 34.31 -20.10 -5.62
C ALA A 417 35.40 -19.97 -6.69
N ARG A 418 35.68 -21.02 -7.46
CA ARG A 418 36.63 -20.95 -8.59
C ARG A 418 36.15 -19.99 -9.68
N ARG A 419 34.86 -20.08 -10.05
CA ARG A 419 34.22 -19.18 -11.01
C ARG A 419 34.27 -17.73 -10.56
N ILE A 420 34.13 -17.45 -9.26
CA ILE A 420 34.25 -16.09 -8.69
C ILE A 420 35.64 -15.50 -8.93
N PHE A 421 36.70 -16.30 -8.80
CA PHE A 421 38.05 -15.84 -9.07
C PHE A 421 38.34 -15.62 -10.56
N ASP A 422 37.71 -16.41 -11.44
CA ASP A 422 37.96 -16.38 -12.88
C ASP A 422 37.10 -15.36 -13.63
N ALA A 423 35.92 -15.04 -13.09
CA ALA A 423 34.98 -14.08 -13.67
C ALA A 423 35.65 -12.70 -13.88
N ASP A 424 35.56 -12.21 -15.12
CA ASP A 424 36.04 -10.90 -15.57
C ASP A 424 37.44 -10.55 -15.07
N ASN A 425 38.37 -11.52 -15.16
CA ASN A 425 39.75 -11.37 -14.72
C ASN A 425 39.85 -10.97 -13.22
N GLY A 426 39.08 -11.64 -12.37
CA GLY A 426 39.03 -11.38 -10.93
C GLY A 426 38.35 -10.04 -10.59
N ALA A 427 37.32 -9.63 -11.33
CA ALA A 427 36.58 -8.41 -11.03
C ALA A 427 35.85 -8.49 -9.69
N ILE A 428 35.28 -9.66 -9.37
CA ILE A 428 34.46 -9.84 -8.16
C ILE A 428 35.29 -9.71 -6.88
N PRO A 429 36.45 -10.38 -6.70
CA PRO A 429 37.32 -10.14 -5.53
C PRO A 429 37.81 -8.69 -5.43
N ARG A 430 38.09 -8.02 -6.56
CA ARG A 430 38.47 -6.59 -6.58
C ARG A 430 37.32 -5.71 -6.08
N LYS A 431 36.09 -6.03 -6.46
CA LYS A 431 34.90 -5.31 -6.00
C LYS A 431 34.66 -5.53 -4.51
N LEU A 432 34.81 -6.75 -3.99
CA LEU A 432 34.77 -7.02 -2.54
C LEU A 432 35.82 -6.20 -1.78
N ALA A 433 37.04 -6.08 -2.30
CA ALA A 433 38.06 -5.22 -1.70
C ALA A 433 37.64 -3.74 -1.67
N ALA A 434 37.04 -3.24 -2.74
CA ALA A 434 36.50 -1.89 -2.79
C ALA A 434 35.32 -1.67 -1.82
N ILE A 435 34.46 -2.67 -1.62
CA ILE A 435 33.37 -2.63 -0.64
C ILE A 435 33.95 -2.51 0.77
N MET A 436 34.91 -3.36 1.12
CA MET A 436 35.48 -3.38 2.47
C MET A 436 36.36 -2.17 2.81
N ALA A 437 36.87 -1.46 1.81
CA ALA A 437 37.62 -0.23 2.02
C ALA A 437 36.74 0.93 2.53
N LYS A 438 35.42 0.86 2.34
CA LYS A 438 34.48 1.87 2.85
C LYS A 438 34.19 1.65 4.35
N PRO A 439 33.85 2.71 5.11
CA PRO A 439 33.66 2.62 6.56
C PRO A 439 32.32 2.00 7.01
N TRP A 440 31.26 2.12 6.19
CA TRP A 440 29.92 1.56 6.44
C TRP A 440 29.34 1.86 7.84
N ASP A 441 29.45 3.11 8.30
CA ASP A 441 29.04 3.49 9.66
C ASP A 441 27.53 3.33 9.92
N GLY A 442 26.70 3.41 8.89
CA GLY A 442 25.25 3.16 8.96
C GLY A 442 24.81 1.73 8.68
N ASP A 443 25.71 0.84 8.22
CA ASP A 443 25.37 -0.54 7.85
C ASP A 443 26.58 -1.48 7.97
N LYS A 444 26.97 -1.78 9.21
CA LYS A 444 28.10 -2.67 9.51
C LYS A 444 27.87 -4.12 9.04
N ALA A 445 26.64 -4.51 8.71
CA ALA A 445 26.36 -5.86 8.20
C ALA A 445 27.08 -6.13 6.87
N VAL A 446 27.24 -5.12 6.02
CA VAL A 446 27.99 -5.22 4.75
C VAL A 446 29.43 -5.71 4.98
N LEU A 447 30.10 -5.18 6.01
CA LEU A 447 31.46 -5.59 6.38
C LEU A 447 31.50 -7.01 6.94
N ALA A 448 30.52 -7.40 7.76
CA ALA A 448 30.43 -8.75 8.31
C ALA A 448 30.23 -9.80 7.19
N ILE A 449 29.34 -9.52 6.23
CA ILE A 449 29.07 -10.39 5.08
C ILE A 449 30.30 -10.49 4.19
N ALA A 450 30.95 -9.37 3.88
CA ALA A 450 32.18 -9.38 3.09
C ALA A 450 33.30 -10.22 3.76
N CYS A 451 33.44 -10.13 5.09
CA CYS A 451 34.38 -10.98 5.84
C CYS A 451 34.03 -12.48 5.69
N ASN A 452 32.76 -12.84 5.85
CA ASN A 452 32.29 -14.22 5.69
C ASN A 452 32.58 -14.77 4.30
N ASP A 453 32.26 -14.01 3.25
CA ASP A 453 32.44 -14.39 1.85
C ASP A 453 33.90 -14.65 1.52
N ILE A 454 34.77 -13.75 1.96
CA ILE A 454 36.19 -13.88 1.74
C ILE A 454 36.75 -15.08 2.53
N GLY A 455 36.27 -15.29 3.75
CA GLY A 455 36.57 -16.50 4.51
C GLY A 455 36.14 -17.79 3.79
N ALA A 456 35.02 -17.76 3.06
CA ALA A 456 34.59 -18.86 2.21
C ALA A 456 35.52 -19.05 1.00
N LEU A 457 35.87 -17.99 0.28
CA LEU A 457 36.82 -18.07 -0.85
C LEU A 457 38.17 -18.68 -0.44
N VAL A 458 38.68 -18.34 0.74
CA VAL A 458 39.94 -18.89 1.27
C VAL A 458 39.83 -20.38 1.60
N ARG A 459 38.66 -20.82 2.07
CA ARG A 459 38.41 -22.22 2.42
C ARG A 459 38.23 -23.09 1.18
N GLU A 460 37.49 -22.61 0.19
CA GLU A 460 37.15 -23.38 -1.00
C GLU A 460 38.26 -23.36 -2.07
N VAL A 461 39.07 -22.29 -2.13
CA VAL A 461 40.18 -22.15 -3.10
C VAL A 461 41.47 -21.70 -2.41
N PRO A 462 42.02 -22.51 -1.47
CA PRO A 462 43.18 -22.13 -0.66
C PRO A 462 44.43 -21.83 -1.50
N GLU A 463 44.58 -22.47 -2.66
CA GLU A 463 45.70 -22.24 -3.59
C GLU A 463 45.72 -20.82 -4.18
N ARG A 464 44.58 -20.11 -4.20
CA ARG A 464 44.48 -18.73 -4.72
C ARG A 464 44.46 -17.65 -3.63
N ARG A 465 44.67 -18.01 -2.36
CA ARG A 465 44.71 -17.07 -1.22
C ARG A 465 45.67 -15.89 -1.42
N SER A 466 46.81 -16.13 -2.08
CA SER A 466 47.81 -15.10 -2.37
C SER A 466 47.26 -13.99 -3.28
N THR A 467 46.24 -14.29 -4.10
CA THR A 467 45.52 -13.30 -4.92
C THR A 467 44.73 -12.35 -4.03
N LEU A 468 44.02 -12.86 -3.02
CA LEU A 468 43.26 -12.05 -2.06
C LEU A 468 44.21 -11.21 -1.18
N GLU A 469 45.36 -11.77 -0.82
CA GLU A 469 46.41 -11.04 -0.08
C GLU A 469 46.97 -9.86 -0.89
N LYS A 470 47.24 -10.05 -2.19
CA LYS A 470 47.66 -8.97 -3.10
C LYS A 470 46.62 -7.86 -3.25
N LEU A 471 45.34 -8.17 -3.05
CA LEU A 471 44.24 -7.19 -3.04
C LEU A 471 44.09 -6.46 -1.69
N GLY A 472 44.92 -6.77 -0.69
CA GLY A 472 44.87 -6.15 0.64
C GLY A 472 43.77 -6.67 1.56
N LEU A 473 43.01 -7.70 1.14
CA LEU A 473 41.85 -8.20 1.88
C LEU A 473 42.22 -8.81 3.23
N LYS A 474 43.36 -9.51 3.31
CA LYS A 474 43.85 -10.09 4.57
C LYS A 474 44.18 -9.02 5.60
N THR A 475 44.88 -7.96 5.17
CA THR A 475 45.20 -6.81 6.04
C THR A 475 43.91 -6.14 6.52
N ARG A 476 42.96 -5.91 5.60
CA ARG A 476 41.67 -5.31 5.96
C ARG A 476 40.87 -6.15 6.95
N ILE A 477 40.84 -7.47 6.78
CA ILE A 477 40.20 -8.38 7.74
C ILE A 477 40.86 -8.31 9.11
N MET A 478 42.20 -8.21 9.19
CA MET A 478 42.91 -8.05 10.46
C MET A 478 42.55 -6.73 11.17
N GLU A 479 42.35 -5.65 10.43
CA GLU A 479 41.88 -4.38 10.99
C GLU A 479 40.46 -4.50 11.57
N LEU A 480 39.55 -5.18 10.84
CA LEU A 480 38.15 -5.35 11.23
C LEU A 480 37.94 -6.25 12.45
N MET A 481 38.97 -6.97 12.90
CA MET A 481 38.93 -7.69 14.19
C MET A 481 38.84 -6.73 15.39
N GLY A 482 39.29 -5.48 15.21
CA GLY A 482 39.20 -4.42 16.21
C GLY A 482 37.92 -3.59 16.15
N GLU A 483 36.97 -3.92 15.27
CA GLU A 483 35.72 -3.18 15.14
C GLU A 483 34.82 -3.31 16.38
N ALA A 484 34.04 -2.25 16.61
CA ALA A 484 33.12 -2.19 17.75
C ALA A 484 31.92 -3.13 17.57
N ASP A 485 31.49 -3.35 16.32
CA ASP A 485 30.41 -4.28 16.01
C ASP A 485 30.84 -5.73 16.23
N GLU A 486 30.10 -6.44 17.08
CA GLU A 486 30.43 -7.82 17.46
C GLU A 486 30.36 -8.79 16.28
N THR A 487 29.45 -8.56 15.34
CA THR A 487 29.22 -9.41 14.17
C THR A 487 30.38 -9.29 13.19
N VAL A 488 30.83 -8.05 12.92
CA VAL A 488 32.01 -7.78 12.09
C VAL A 488 33.25 -8.39 12.71
N ARG A 489 33.45 -8.20 14.02
CA ARG A 489 34.57 -8.81 14.76
C ARG A 489 34.54 -10.34 14.72
N TRP A 490 33.37 -10.94 14.86
CA TRP A 490 33.21 -12.40 14.81
C TRP A 490 33.52 -12.97 13.42
N GLU A 491 32.94 -12.40 12.36
CA GLU A 491 33.15 -12.89 10.99
C GLU A 491 34.59 -12.64 10.51
N SER A 492 35.22 -11.52 10.89
CA SER A 492 36.63 -11.24 10.56
C SER A 492 37.59 -12.22 11.25
N LEU A 493 37.39 -12.52 12.53
CA LEU A 493 38.15 -13.55 13.26
C LEU A 493 38.01 -14.93 12.62
N LYS A 494 36.78 -15.31 12.28
CA LYS A 494 36.47 -16.58 11.62
C LYS A 494 37.11 -16.68 10.24
N ALA A 495 37.06 -15.61 9.44
CA ALA A 495 37.71 -15.55 8.14
C ALA A 495 39.23 -15.69 8.26
N LEU A 496 39.86 -14.96 9.20
CA LEU A 496 41.31 -15.04 9.44
C LEU A 496 41.74 -16.43 9.92
N GLY A 497 40.91 -17.12 10.71
CA GLY A 497 41.14 -18.51 11.12
C GLY A 497 41.32 -19.45 9.91
N GLY A 498 40.55 -19.23 8.84
CA GLY A 498 40.72 -19.92 7.57
C GLY A 498 42.11 -19.68 6.95
N TRP A 499 42.56 -18.42 6.90
CA TRP A 499 43.90 -18.09 6.39
C TRP A 499 45.02 -18.77 7.16
N LEU A 500 44.93 -18.81 8.49
CA LEU A 500 45.96 -19.40 9.34
C LEU A 500 46.03 -20.92 9.17
N LYS A 501 44.87 -21.59 9.09
CA LYS A 501 44.79 -23.04 8.90
C LYS A 501 45.55 -23.49 7.65
N TYR A 502 45.33 -22.83 6.53
CA TYR A 502 45.96 -23.19 5.25
C TYR A 502 47.33 -22.52 5.02
N SER A 503 47.83 -21.72 5.98
CA SER A 503 49.17 -21.12 5.90
C SER A 503 50.30 -22.10 6.17
N PHE A 504 50.03 -23.18 6.90
CA PHE A 504 51.04 -24.16 7.31
C PHE A 504 51.03 -25.45 6.49
N GLU A 505 50.04 -25.64 5.62
CA GLU A 505 49.89 -26.85 4.79
C GLU A 505 50.51 -26.74 3.39
N THR A 506 50.94 -25.55 2.96
CA THR A 506 51.50 -25.29 1.61
C THR A 506 53.03 -25.13 1.59
N LYS A 507 53.77 -26.07 2.20
CA LYS A 507 55.22 -26.22 1.99
C LYS A 507 55.55 -27.35 1.03
#